data_AF-A0A3D0HND8-F1
#
_entry.id   AF-A0A3D0HND8-F1
#
_cell.length_a   1.000
_cell.length_b   1.000
_cell.length_c   1.000
_cell.angle_alpha   90.00
_cell.angle_beta   90.00
_cell.angle_gamma   90.00
#
_symmetry.space_group_name_H-M   'P 1'
#
loop_
_entity.id
_entity.type
_entity.pdbx_description
1 polymer ?
#
loop_
_entity_poly.entity_id
_entity_poly.type
_entity_poly.pdbx_seq_one_letter_code
_entity_poly.pdbx_strand_id
1 'polypeptide(L)'
;TPICPHSFNKRSVVVSSQAEICVKVEKTRESYVDEASVRCDGEVCAAVETGDVIRIRKAELPFEMVCVREVGFYQKMRSKLNRT
;
A
#
# COMPACT_ATOMS: atom_id res chain seq x y z
N THR A 1 -4.56 -1.82 -3.14
CA THR A 1 -5.96 -2.25 -2.93
C THR A 1 -6.73 -1.11 -2.31
N PRO A 2 -7.80 -0.63 -2.96
CA PRO A 2 -8.63 0.44 -2.40
C PRO A 2 -9.31 0.04 -1.08
N ILE A 3 -9.38 0.94 -0.09
CA ILE A 3 -10.01 0.70 1.22
C ILE A 3 -11.39 1.35 1.24
N CYS A 4 -12.43 0.58 1.61
CA CYS A 4 -13.84 0.99 1.66
C CYS A 4 -14.29 2.00 0.58
N PRO A 5 -14.02 1.78 -0.72
CA PRO A 5 -14.26 2.80 -1.73
C PRO A 5 -15.75 2.92 -2.05
N HIS A 6 -16.22 4.10 -2.41
CA HIS A 6 -17.62 4.34 -2.75
C HIS A 6 -17.92 4.24 -4.26
N SER A 7 -16.94 3.89 -5.09
CA SER A 7 -17.10 3.64 -6.53
C SER A 7 -17.47 2.18 -6.83
N PHE A 8 -18.17 1.95 -7.95
CA PHE A 8 -18.64 0.62 -8.37
C PHE A 8 -17.51 -0.27 -8.94
N ASN A 9 -16.56 0.31 -9.68
CA ASN A 9 -15.47 -0.41 -10.37
C ASN A 9 -14.19 -0.60 -9.54
N LYS A 10 -14.34 -0.71 -8.22
CA LYS A 10 -13.22 -0.92 -7.28
C LYS A 10 -12.74 -2.37 -7.27
N ARG A 11 -11.54 -2.64 -7.77
CA ARG A 11 -10.88 -3.96 -7.65
C ARG A 11 -9.42 -3.80 -7.27
N SER A 12 -8.86 -4.84 -6.65
CA SER A 12 -7.40 -4.95 -6.51
C SER A 12 -6.77 -5.07 -7.90
N VAL A 13 -5.65 -4.39 -8.11
CA VAL A 13 -4.89 -4.45 -9.35
C VAL A 13 -3.48 -4.91 -9.01
N VAL A 14 -2.95 -5.83 -9.80
CA VAL A 14 -1.55 -6.26 -9.75
C VAL A 14 -0.85 -5.61 -10.94
N VAL A 15 0.18 -4.82 -10.66
CA VAL A 15 0.95 -4.09 -11.67
C VAL A 15 2.41 -4.56 -11.64
N SER A 16 3.15 -4.25 -12.71
CA SER A 16 4.60 -4.48 -12.74
C SER A 16 5.30 -3.72 -11.61
N SER A 17 6.36 -4.31 -11.05
CA SER A 17 7.20 -3.62 -10.06
C SER A 17 7.91 -2.38 -10.62
N GLN A 18 7.97 -2.22 -11.95
CA GLN A 18 8.55 -1.05 -12.61
C GLN A 18 7.55 0.09 -12.81
N ALA A 19 6.26 -0.13 -12.51
CA ALA A 19 5.26 0.91 -12.59
C ALA A 19 5.40 1.90 -11.42
N GLU A 20 5.19 3.18 -11.70
CA GLU A 20 4.96 4.20 -10.66
C GLU A 20 3.45 4.30 -10.39
N ILE A 21 3.07 4.29 -9.12
CA ILE A 21 1.69 4.49 -8.68
C ILE A 21 1.57 5.90 -8.12
N CYS A 22 0.66 6.69 -8.67
CA CYS A 22 0.36 8.04 -8.21
C CYS A 22 -0.99 8.08 -7.52
N VAL A 23 -1.04 8.62 -6.31
CA VAL A 23 -2.26 8.88 -5.55
C VAL A 23 -2.31 10.36 -5.23
N LYS A 24 -3.33 11.05 -5.73
CA LYS A 24 -3.56 12.47 -5.44
C LYS A 24 -4.63 12.61 -4.37
N VAL A 25 -4.37 13.43 -3.37
CA VAL A 25 -5.41 13.83 -2.41
C VAL A 25 -6.22 14.94 -3.06
N GLU A 26 -7.44 14.61 -3.45
CA GLU A 26 -8.35 15.57 -4.06
C GLU A 26 -9.31 16.16 -3.03
N LYS A 27 -9.83 17.33 -3.36
CA LYS A 27 -10.77 18.06 -2.54
C LYS A 27 -12.15 17.44 -2.66
N THR A 28 -12.76 17.06 -1.54
CA THR A 28 -14.13 16.52 -1.50
C THR A 28 -15.19 17.60 -1.28
N ARG A 29 -14.84 18.72 -0.65
CA ARG A 29 -15.76 19.85 -0.38
C ARG A 29 -15.05 21.19 -0.55
N GLU A 30 -15.73 22.18 -1.16
CA GLU A 30 -15.12 23.48 -1.49
C GLU A 30 -14.54 24.26 -0.31
N SER A 31 -15.09 24.12 0.90
CA SER A 31 -14.65 24.89 2.07
C SER A 31 -13.67 24.15 2.98
N TYR A 32 -13.26 22.91 2.65
CA TYR A 32 -12.45 22.08 3.54
C TYR A 32 -11.14 21.65 2.88
N VAL A 33 -10.08 21.55 3.69
CA VAL A 33 -8.83 20.90 3.32
C VAL A 33 -8.91 19.48 3.87
N ASP A 34 -8.99 18.51 2.97
CA ASP A 34 -8.95 17.10 3.34
C ASP A 34 -7.52 16.70 3.70
N GLU A 35 -7.37 16.09 4.87
CA GLU A 35 -6.11 15.59 5.41
C GLU A 35 -6.04 14.05 5.32
N ALA A 36 -4.84 13.53 5.08
CA ALA A 36 -4.56 12.11 5.17
C ALA A 36 -3.14 11.88 5.72
N SER A 37 -2.83 10.61 6.03
CA SER A 37 -1.49 10.21 6.43
C SER A 37 -1.01 9.03 5.61
N VAL A 38 0.27 9.05 5.27
CA VAL A 38 0.95 7.93 4.64
C VAL A 38 1.62 7.11 5.74
N ARG A 39 1.34 5.81 5.77
CA ARG A 39 1.97 4.88 6.70
C ARG A 39 2.78 3.81 5.96
N CYS A 40 4.04 3.64 6.34
CA CYS A 40 4.93 2.60 5.82
C CYS A 40 5.18 1.61 6.95
N ASP A 41 4.91 0.32 6.70
CA ASP A 41 5.06 -0.76 7.69
C ASP A 41 4.36 -0.52 9.05
N GLY A 42 3.34 0.34 9.08
CA GLY A 42 2.54 0.69 10.27
C GLY A 42 2.90 2.03 10.91
N GLU A 43 4.08 2.58 10.61
CA GLU A 43 4.55 3.86 11.15
C GLU A 43 4.11 5.04 10.29
N VAL A 44 3.92 6.22 10.91
CA VAL A 44 3.55 7.45 10.19
C VAL A 44 4.78 7.99 9.47
N CYS A 45 4.74 7.99 8.14
CA CYS A 45 5.82 8.48 7.29
C CYS A 45 5.62 9.94 6.87
N ALA A 46 4.37 10.36 6.67
CA ALA A 46 4.03 11.71 6.25
C ALA A 46 2.57 12.06 6.59
N ALA A 47 2.33 13.34 6.86
CA ALA A 47 1.01 13.95 6.73
C ALA A 47 0.89 14.55 5.32
N VAL A 48 -0.29 14.45 4.71
CA VAL A 48 -0.58 14.99 3.39
C VAL A 48 -1.94 15.67 3.40
N GLU A 49 -2.12 16.65 2.53
CA GLU A 49 -3.35 17.43 2.43
C GLU A 49 -3.83 17.56 0.99
N THR A 50 -4.97 18.21 0.82
CA THR A 50 -5.58 18.46 -0.49
C THR A 50 -4.60 19.11 -1.46
N GLY A 51 -4.39 18.48 -2.61
CA GLY A 51 -3.46 18.93 -3.65
C GLY A 51 -2.18 18.12 -3.70
N ASP A 52 -1.80 17.43 -2.62
CA ASP A 52 -0.61 16.59 -2.58
C ASP A 52 -0.72 15.38 -3.49
N VAL A 53 0.44 14.95 -4.00
CA VAL A 53 0.57 13.76 -4.84
C VAL A 53 1.61 12.82 -4.22
N ILE A 54 1.14 11.64 -3.85
CA ILE A 54 1.96 10.54 -3.34
C ILE A 54 2.41 9.70 -4.55
N ARG A 55 3.73 9.55 -4.71
CA ARG A 55 4.32 8.69 -5.75
C ARG A 55 4.99 7.48 -5.10
N ILE A 56 4.55 6.29 -5.50
CA ILE A 56 5.03 5.02 -4.97
C ILE A 56 5.75 4.30 -6.11
N ARG A 57 7.03 3.98 -5.87
CA ARG A 57 7.90 3.27 -6.82
C ARG A 57 8.67 2.17 -6.09
N LYS A 58 9.21 1.22 -6.86
CA LYS A 58 10.18 0.26 -6.32
C LYS A 58 11.42 1.01 -5.80
N ALA A 59 11.82 0.69 -4.57
CA ALA A 59 13.06 1.20 -4.00
C ALA A 59 14.28 0.60 -4.74
N GLU A 60 15.34 1.39 -4.87
CA GLU A 60 16.60 0.95 -5.49
C GLU A 60 17.35 -0.04 -4.60
N LEU A 61 17.25 0.14 -3.28
CA LEU A 61 17.89 -0.70 -2.28
C LEU A 61 16.88 -1.72 -1.74
N PRO A 62 17.04 -3.02 -2.06
CA PRO A 62 16.27 -4.07 -1.38
C PRO A 62 16.83 -4.32 0.03
N PHE A 63 16.02 -4.91 0.89
CA PHE A 63 16.52 -5.45 2.16
C PHE A 63 16.98 -6.90 1.96
N GLU A 64 18.00 -7.32 2.70
CA GLU A 64 18.47 -8.70 2.70
C GLU A 64 17.74 -9.52 3.78
N MET A 65 17.15 -10.64 3.39
CA MET A 65 16.44 -11.54 4.31
C MET A 65 17.22 -12.83 4.55
N VAL A 66 17.66 -13.05 5.79
CA VAL A 66 18.27 -14.33 6.19
C VAL A 66 17.17 -15.36 6.46
N CYS A 67 17.26 -16.53 5.81
CA CYS A 67 16.31 -17.62 5.99
C CYS A 67 17.00 -18.87 6.55
N VAL A 68 16.62 -19.31 7.75
CA VAL A 68 17.17 -20.50 8.42
C VAL A 68 16.19 -21.67 8.25
N ARG A 69 16.57 -22.69 7.46
CA ARG A 69 15.77 -23.86 7.04
C ARG A 69 14.56 -23.54 6.13
N GLU A 70 14.34 -24.38 5.12
CA GLU A 70 13.32 -24.17 4.08
C GLU A 70 11.90 -24.55 4.55
N VAL A 71 11.30 -23.73 5.42
CA VAL A 71 9.83 -23.75 5.53
C VAL A 71 9.28 -22.96 4.35
N GLY A 72 8.74 -23.67 3.36
CA GLY A 72 8.24 -23.07 2.13
C GLY A 72 7.14 -22.03 2.35
N PHE A 73 7.03 -21.06 1.44
CA PHE A 73 6.06 -19.97 1.51
C PHE A 73 4.63 -20.46 1.78
N TYR A 74 4.17 -21.48 1.04
CA TYR A 74 2.83 -22.04 1.19
C TYR A 74 2.60 -22.72 2.55
N GLN A 75 3.62 -23.36 3.12
CA GLN A 75 3.51 -23.98 4.44
C GLN A 75 3.32 -22.91 5.52
N LYS A 76 4.11 -21.82 5.47
CA LYS A 76 3.94 -20.67 6.37
C LYS A 76 2.56 -20.02 6.19
N MET A 77 2.11 -19.84 4.96
CA MET A 77 0.80 -19.23 4.67
C MET A 77 -0.35 -20.07 5.26
N ARG A 78 -0.37 -21.38 5.03
CA ARG A 78 -1.41 -22.28 5.56
C ARG A 78 -1.47 -22.26 7.08
N SER A 79 -0.31 -22.36 7.73
CA SER A 79 -0.19 -22.31 9.19
C SER A 79 -0.72 -21.00 9.79
N LYS A 80 -0.48 -19.85 9.13
CA LYS A 80 -0.93 -18.54 9.63
C LYS A 80 -2.40 -18.24 9.39
N LEU A 81 -2.98 -18.77 8.31
CA LEU A 81 -4.36 -18.48 7.90
C LEU A 81 -5.38 -19.50 8.43
N ASN A 82 -5.00 -20.37 9.38
CA ASN A 82 -5.81 -21.48 9.88
C ASN A 82 -6.42 -22.35 8.75
N ARG A 83 -5.64 -22.53 7.69
CA ARG A 83 -5.97 -23.46 6.59
C ARG A 83 -5.15 -24.73 6.81
N THR A 84 -5.53 -25.50 7.83
CA THR A 84 -5.10 -26.91 7.97
C THR A 84 -5.57 -27.73 6.79
#